data_AF-A0A7C6J8T9-F1
#
_entry.id   AF-A0A7C6J8T9-F1
#
_cell.length_a   1.000
_cell.length_b   1.000
_cell.length_c   1.000
_cell.angle_alpha   90.00
_cell.angle_beta   90.00
_cell.angle_gamma   90.00
#
_symmetry.space_group_name_H-M   'P 1'
#
loop_
_entity.id
_entity.type
_entity.pdbx_description
1 polymer ?
#
loop_
_entity_poly.entity_id
_entity_poly.type
_entity_poly.pdbx_seq_one_letter_code
_entity_poly.pdbx_strand_id
1 'polypeptide(L)'
;MFPKLYAPGLLVAGDAAGMVLAAGCYLQGINYAMVAGEAAARTVIAAAKDRDFSAPGLARYETFLREQKLIQDFQRFQRAPEFFLNQRIQNVYPAMICRLAEQVFHAAEGPKERIRDLAAAGMRETGVSWFQLLKDLIEGGRSIGW
;
A
#
# COMPACT_ATOMS: atom_id res chain seq x y z
N MET A 1 -2.78 9.19 -6.93
CA MET A 1 -2.86 10.67 -6.77
C MET A 1 -4.31 11.03 -6.54
N PHE A 2 -4.62 11.89 -5.57
CA PHE A 2 -6.00 12.28 -5.32
C PHE A 2 -6.51 13.26 -6.40
N PRO A 3 -7.79 13.18 -6.79
CA PRO A 3 -8.43 14.20 -7.60
C PRO A 3 -8.62 15.47 -6.76
N LYS A 4 -9.16 16.53 -7.39
CA LYS A 4 -9.58 17.71 -6.64
C LYS A 4 -10.72 17.34 -5.68
N LEU A 5 -10.47 17.48 -4.38
CA LEU A 5 -11.37 16.97 -3.33
C LEU A 5 -12.57 17.89 -3.04
N TYR A 6 -12.52 19.14 -3.49
CA TYR A 6 -13.58 20.12 -3.27
C TYR A 6 -13.70 21.13 -4.42
N ALA A 7 -14.91 21.62 -4.63
CA ALA A 7 -15.26 22.72 -5.54
C ALA A 7 -16.45 23.50 -4.93
N PRO A 8 -16.83 24.67 -5.46
CA PRO A 8 -17.98 25.41 -4.92
C PRO A 8 -19.23 24.51 -4.83
N GLY A 9 -19.76 24.33 -3.63
CA GLY A 9 -20.91 23.47 -3.34
C GLY A 9 -20.68 21.95 -3.47
N LEU A 10 -19.45 21.48 -3.65
CA LEU A 10 -19.13 20.07 -3.90
C LEU A 10 -17.95 19.59 -3.03
N LEU A 11 -18.12 18.43 -2.41
CA LEU A 11 -17.05 17.65 -1.77
C LEU A 11 -17.03 16.25 -2.38
N VAL A 12 -15.83 15.69 -2.56
CA VAL A 12 -15.63 14.33 -3.07
C VAL A 12 -14.97 13.49 -1.97
N ALA A 13 -15.58 12.37 -1.60
CA ALA A 13 -15.16 11.53 -0.49
C ALA A 13 -15.11 10.04 -0.88
N GLY A 14 -14.41 9.24 -0.08
CA GLY A 14 -14.32 7.79 -0.24
C GLY A 14 -13.74 7.36 -1.59
N ASP A 15 -14.29 6.31 -2.17
CA ASP A 15 -13.80 5.72 -3.43
C ASP A 15 -13.87 6.70 -4.61
N ALA A 16 -14.85 7.61 -4.63
CA ALA A 16 -14.93 8.67 -5.64
C ALA A 16 -13.72 9.62 -5.58
N ALA A 17 -13.13 9.78 -4.40
CA ALA A 17 -11.89 10.53 -4.20
C ALA A 17 -10.63 9.63 -4.31
N GLY A 18 -10.77 8.34 -4.60
CA GLY A 18 -9.66 7.39 -4.64
C GLY A 18 -9.06 7.07 -3.27
N MET A 19 -9.85 7.20 -2.19
CA MET A 19 -9.42 6.93 -0.82
C MET A 19 -9.44 5.43 -0.48
N VAL A 20 -8.80 4.64 -1.34
CA VAL A 20 -8.57 3.20 -1.15
C VAL A 20 -7.08 2.94 -1.14
N LEU A 21 -6.57 2.46 -0.01
CA LEU A 21 -5.18 2.07 0.16
C LEU A 21 -5.05 0.56 -0.07
N ALA A 22 -4.35 0.19 -1.14
CA ALA A 22 -4.00 -1.18 -1.47
C ALA A 22 -2.47 -1.35 -1.41
N ALA A 23 -1.94 -1.52 -0.19
CA ALA A 23 -0.52 -1.64 0.10
C ALA A 23 -0.17 -3.07 0.56
N GLY A 24 -0.58 -4.07 -0.22
CA GLY A 24 -0.29 -5.48 0.04
C GLY A 24 -1.09 -6.03 1.22
N CYS A 25 -0.46 -6.16 2.39
CA CYS A 25 -1.12 -6.65 3.61
C CYS A 25 -2.14 -5.65 4.18
N TYR A 26 -2.07 -4.37 3.79
CA TYR A 26 -3.05 -3.36 4.13
C TYR A 26 -3.98 -3.13 2.94
N LEU A 27 -5.22 -3.61 3.06
CA LEU A 27 -6.32 -3.28 2.16
C LEU A 27 -7.38 -2.52 2.96
N GLN A 28 -7.41 -1.21 2.77
CA GLN A 28 -8.23 -0.29 3.56
C GLN A 28 -8.98 0.65 2.62
N GLY A 29 -10.30 0.71 2.79
CA GLY A 29 -11.18 1.56 1.98
C GLY A 29 -12.39 2.01 2.78
N ILE A 30 -13.08 1.06 3.43
CA ILE A 30 -14.26 1.35 4.26
C ILE A 30 -13.92 2.33 5.40
N ASN A 31 -12.82 2.09 6.10
CA ASN A 31 -12.33 2.98 7.16
C ASN A 31 -12.03 4.39 6.63
N TYR A 32 -11.34 4.51 5.50
CA TYR A 32 -11.05 5.81 4.90
C TYR A 32 -12.29 6.51 4.36
N ALA A 33 -13.26 5.78 3.82
CA ALA A 33 -14.55 6.32 3.40
C ALA A 33 -15.35 6.89 4.59
N MET A 34 -15.35 6.20 5.73
CA MET A 34 -15.99 6.71 6.96
C MET A 34 -15.33 8.00 7.46
N VAL A 35 -13.99 8.01 7.56
CA VAL A 35 -13.21 9.20 7.97
C VAL A 35 -13.44 10.36 7.00
N ALA A 36 -13.48 10.09 5.70
CA ALA A 36 -13.73 11.09 4.68
C ALA A 36 -15.14 11.66 4.75
N GLY A 37 -16.14 10.84 5.08
CA GLY A 37 -17.52 11.26 5.33
C GLY A 37 -17.64 12.15 6.56
N GLU A 38 -16.98 11.78 7.66
CA GLU A 38 -16.94 12.60 8.88
C GLU A 38 -16.29 13.96 8.61
N ALA A 39 -15.14 13.97 7.94
CA ALA A 39 -14.45 15.21 7.55
C ALA A 39 -15.34 16.08 6.65
N ALA A 40 -16.06 15.48 5.69
CA ALA A 40 -16.94 16.21 4.79
C ALA A 40 -18.12 16.84 5.56
N ALA A 41 -18.72 16.09 6.49
CA ALA A 41 -19.79 16.60 7.35
C ALA A 41 -19.31 17.77 8.21
N ARG A 42 -18.13 17.66 8.84
CA ARG A 42 -17.52 18.77 9.61
C ARG A 42 -17.30 20.01 8.75
N THR A 43 -16.82 19.84 7.51
CA THR A 43 -16.65 20.96 6.56
C THR A 43 -17.97 21.62 6.23
N VAL A 44 -19.01 20.85 5.91
CA VAL A 44 -20.33 21.39 5.57
C VAL A 44 -20.96 22.13 6.75
N ILE A 45 -20.84 21.59 7.97
CA ILE A 45 -21.33 22.27 9.19
C ILE A 45 -20.61 23.61 9.40
N ALA A 46 -19.29 23.65 9.23
CA ALA A 46 -18.52 24.89 9.35
C ALA A 46 -18.89 25.91 8.25
N ALA A 47 -18.96 25.45 7.00
CA ALA A 47 -19.36 26.26 5.85
C ALA A 47 -20.77 26.84 6.02
N ALA A 48 -21.71 26.06 6.55
CA ALA A 48 -23.07 26.52 6.83
C ALA A 48 -23.10 27.64 7.90
N LYS A 49 -22.26 27.51 8.93
CA LYS A 49 -22.13 28.52 9.99
C LYS A 49 -21.56 29.84 9.46
N ASP A 50 -20.57 29.74 8.58
CA ASP A 50 -19.89 30.88 7.94
C ASP A 50 -20.67 31.40 6.70
N ARG A 51 -21.72 30.67 6.26
CA ARG A 51 -22.47 30.87 5.00
C ARG A 51 -21.58 30.90 3.75
N ASP A 52 -20.47 30.17 3.77
CA ASP A 52 -19.49 30.15 2.70
C ASP A 52 -19.30 28.73 2.16
N PHE A 53 -19.99 28.44 1.06
CA PHE A 53 -19.84 27.19 0.30
C PHE A 53 -18.96 27.35 -0.95
N SER A 54 -18.19 28.44 -1.02
CA SER A 54 -17.19 28.63 -2.07
C SER A 54 -16.02 27.66 -1.90
N ALA A 55 -15.14 27.58 -2.90
CA ALA A 55 -13.95 26.74 -2.80
C ALA A 55 -13.05 27.10 -1.59
N PRO A 56 -12.78 28.39 -1.27
CA PRO A 56 -12.12 28.78 -0.02
C PRO A 56 -12.82 28.29 1.25
N GLY A 57 -14.15 28.43 1.35
CA GLY A 57 -14.92 27.97 2.49
C GLY A 57 -14.84 26.46 2.71
N LEU A 58 -14.81 25.70 1.61
CA LEU A 58 -14.73 24.24 1.62
C LEU A 58 -13.29 23.69 1.71
N ALA A 59 -12.26 24.53 1.56
CA ALA A 59 -10.85 24.10 1.61
C ALA A 59 -10.45 23.45 2.95
N ARG A 60 -11.19 23.76 4.03
CA ARG A 60 -11.02 23.13 5.35
C ARG A 60 -11.22 21.61 5.33
N TYR A 61 -11.89 21.07 4.31
CA TYR A 61 -12.00 19.62 4.13
C TYR A 61 -10.64 18.94 4.08
N GLU A 62 -9.69 19.50 3.34
CA GLU A 62 -8.34 18.96 3.26
C GLU A 62 -7.62 19.03 4.62
N THR A 63 -7.86 20.10 5.40
CA THR A 63 -7.33 20.22 6.76
C THR A 63 -7.84 19.09 7.66
N PHE A 64 -9.14 18.81 7.65
CA PHE A 64 -9.71 17.74 8.47
C PHE A 64 -9.22 16.34 8.04
N LEU A 65 -9.03 16.11 6.73
CA LEU A 65 -8.44 14.87 6.24
C LEU A 65 -6.97 14.70 6.73
N ARG A 66 -6.21 15.79 6.82
CA ARG A 66 -4.84 15.78 7.36
C ARG A 66 -4.81 15.59 8.88
N GLU A 67 -5.77 16.14 9.62
CA GLU A 67 -5.92 15.91 11.06
C GLU A 67 -6.13 14.42 11.37
N GLN A 68 -6.97 13.76 10.56
CA GLN A 68 -7.29 12.33 10.70
C GLN A 68 -6.20 11.40 10.12
N LYS A 69 -5.04 11.93 9.75
CA LYS A 69 -3.87 11.21 9.20
C LYS A 69 -4.09 10.45 7.89
N LEU A 70 -5.27 10.57 7.26
CA LEU A 70 -5.59 9.89 6.01
C LEU A 70 -4.59 10.28 4.91
N ILE A 71 -4.33 11.58 4.74
CA ILE A 71 -3.43 12.04 3.66
C ILE A 71 -2.00 11.53 3.88
N GLN A 72 -1.55 11.42 5.13
CA GLN A 72 -0.23 10.97 5.52
C GLN A 72 -0.02 9.48 5.20
N ASP A 73 -1.04 8.64 5.41
CA ASP A 73 -0.98 7.22 5.06
C ASP A 73 -0.78 7.03 3.55
N PHE A 74 -1.55 7.76 2.73
CA PHE A 74 -1.43 7.68 1.27
C PHE A 74 -0.10 8.24 0.76
N GLN A 75 0.47 9.25 1.42
CA GLN A 75 1.82 9.74 1.11
C GLN A 75 2.91 8.72 1.47
N ARG A 76 2.78 8.08 2.64
CA ARG A 76 3.74 7.07 3.12
C ARG A 76 3.78 5.85 2.19
N PHE A 77 2.62 5.36 1.79
CA PHE A 77 2.49 4.13 1.01
C PHE A 77 2.30 4.36 -0.49
N GLN A 78 2.62 5.55 -1.00
CA GLN A 78 2.41 5.90 -2.42
C GLN A 78 3.09 4.94 -3.41
N ARG A 79 4.20 4.30 -3.02
CA ARG A 79 4.96 3.34 -3.85
C ARG A 79 4.57 1.88 -3.62
N ALA A 80 3.83 1.60 -2.55
CA ALA A 80 3.49 0.23 -2.17
C ALA A 80 2.67 -0.50 -3.24
N PRO A 81 1.65 0.10 -3.90
CA PRO A 81 0.89 -0.60 -4.94
C PRO A 81 1.78 -1.11 -6.08
N GLU A 82 2.69 -0.28 -6.59
CA GLU A 82 3.60 -0.66 -7.68
C GLU A 82 4.54 -1.81 -7.26
N PHE A 83 5.06 -1.75 -6.03
CA PHE A 83 5.90 -2.80 -5.49
C PHE A 83 5.14 -4.14 -5.37
N PHE A 84 3.93 -4.12 -4.82
CA PHE A 84 3.13 -5.34 -4.63
C PHE A 84 2.55 -5.90 -5.93
N LEU A 85 2.42 -5.10 -6.98
CA LEU A 85 1.98 -5.55 -8.32
C LEU A 85 3.13 -6.18 -9.14
N ASN A 86 4.37 -6.17 -8.63
CA ASN A 86 5.49 -6.80 -9.30
C ASN A 86 5.34 -8.34 -9.33
N GLN A 87 5.45 -8.92 -10.53
CA GLN A 87 5.38 -10.37 -10.77
C GLN A 87 6.32 -11.19 -9.88
N ARG A 88 7.51 -10.66 -9.54
CA ARG A 88 8.47 -11.36 -8.67
C ARG A 88 7.96 -11.47 -7.24
N ILE A 89 7.37 -10.39 -6.71
CA ILE A 89 6.81 -10.33 -5.36
C ILE A 89 5.59 -11.25 -5.25
N GLN A 90 4.74 -11.30 -6.28
CA GLN A 90 3.50 -12.09 -6.24
C GLN A 90 3.71 -13.59 -6.52
N ASN A 91 4.58 -13.93 -7.47
CA ASN A 91 4.64 -15.30 -8.00
C ASN A 91 5.98 -15.98 -7.73
N VAL A 92 7.09 -15.29 -7.95
CA VAL A 92 8.42 -15.93 -7.94
C VAL A 92 8.92 -16.16 -6.52
N TYR A 93 8.90 -15.13 -5.66
CA TYR A 93 9.39 -15.26 -4.29
C TYR A 93 8.53 -16.16 -3.40
N PRO A 94 7.19 -16.09 -3.43
CA PRO A 94 6.38 -17.03 -2.65
C PRO A 94 6.61 -18.48 -3.07
N ALA A 95 6.66 -18.76 -4.36
CA ALA A 95 6.95 -20.12 -4.86
C ALA A 95 8.35 -20.59 -4.44
N MET A 96 9.37 -19.72 -4.51
CA MET A 96 10.73 -20.04 -4.06
C MET A 96 10.76 -20.37 -2.56
N ILE A 97 10.10 -19.56 -1.73
CA ILE A 97 10.07 -19.76 -0.28
C ILE A 97 9.35 -21.06 0.07
N CYS A 98 8.20 -21.34 -0.58
CA CYS A 98 7.46 -22.58 -0.39
C CYS A 98 8.28 -23.80 -0.80
N ARG A 99 8.96 -23.78 -1.95
CA ARG A 99 9.84 -24.88 -2.38
C ARG A 99 11.02 -25.08 -1.44
N LEU A 100 11.66 -24.00 -0.99
CA LEU A 100 12.75 -24.08 -0.04
C LEU A 100 12.28 -24.72 1.27
N ALA A 101 11.13 -24.29 1.78
CA ALA A 101 10.52 -24.87 2.98
C ALA A 101 10.21 -26.36 2.77
N GLU A 102 9.62 -26.73 1.64
CA GLU A 102 9.36 -28.11 1.27
C GLU A 102 10.66 -28.93 1.30
N GLN A 103 11.72 -28.50 0.62
CA GLN A 103 13.02 -29.19 0.61
C GLN A 103 13.66 -29.32 1.99
N VAL A 104 13.54 -28.30 2.84
CA VAL A 104 14.11 -28.29 4.20
C VAL A 104 13.35 -29.28 5.12
N PHE A 105 12.03 -29.36 4.97
CA PHE A 105 11.19 -30.23 5.82
C PHE A 105 10.96 -31.61 5.22
N HIS A 106 11.31 -31.84 3.95
CA HIS A 106 11.18 -33.14 3.32
C HIS A 106 12.14 -34.14 3.97
N ALA A 107 11.59 -35.25 4.47
CA ALA A 107 12.36 -36.34 5.04
C ALA A 107 12.91 -37.22 3.92
N ALA A 108 14.01 -36.80 3.31
CA ALA A 108 14.72 -37.59 2.30
C ALA A 108 15.61 -38.67 2.94
N GLU A 109 15.68 -39.84 2.31
CA GLU A 109 16.63 -40.90 2.66
C GLU A 109 18.03 -40.54 2.16
N GLY A 110 18.72 -39.63 2.86
CA GLY A 110 20.07 -39.18 2.50
C GLY A 110 20.67 -38.18 3.49
N PRO A 111 21.97 -37.86 3.39
CA PRO A 111 22.60 -36.83 4.22
C PRO A 111 21.95 -35.47 3.95
N LYS A 112 21.54 -34.76 5.02
CA LYS A 112 20.88 -33.46 4.91
C LYS A 112 21.79 -32.45 4.20
N GLU A 113 21.31 -31.89 3.10
CA GLU A 113 21.97 -30.76 2.44
C GLU A 113 21.88 -29.50 3.30
N ARG A 114 22.87 -28.60 3.15
CA ARG A 114 22.85 -27.34 3.89
C ARG A 114 21.82 -26.42 3.27
N ILE A 115 21.07 -25.69 4.11
CA ILE A 115 20.02 -24.74 3.68
C ILE A 115 20.53 -23.74 2.63
N ARG A 116 21.79 -23.28 2.75
CA ARG A 116 22.40 -22.36 1.78
C ARG A 116 22.53 -22.96 0.37
N ASP A 117 22.77 -24.26 0.28
CA ASP A 117 23.03 -24.96 -0.98
C ASP A 117 21.67 -25.21 -1.69
N LEU A 118 20.63 -25.55 -0.92
CA LEU A 118 19.22 -25.60 -1.37
C LEU A 118 18.71 -24.22 -1.83
N ALA A 119 18.98 -23.16 -1.07
CA ALA A 119 18.61 -21.80 -1.45
C ALA A 119 19.30 -21.36 -2.75
N ALA A 120 20.59 -21.68 -2.91
CA ALA A 120 21.33 -21.39 -4.14
C ALA A 120 20.76 -22.14 -5.35
N ALA A 121 20.33 -23.39 -5.18
CA ALA A 121 19.64 -24.14 -6.22
C ALA A 121 18.28 -23.51 -6.59
N GLY A 122 17.44 -23.18 -5.59
CA GLY A 122 16.15 -22.53 -5.81
C GLY A 122 16.24 -21.16 -6.49
N MET A 123 17.31 -20.38 -6.23
CA MET A 123 17.56 -19.14 -6.96
C MET A 123 18.00 -19.35 -8.41
N ARG A 124 18.78 -20.40 -8.69
CA ARG A 124 19.16 -20.74 -10.07
C ARG A 124 17.96 -21.18 -10.90
N GLU A 125 17.05 -21.96 -10.30
CA GLU A 125 15.84 -22.45 -10.97
C GLU A 125 14.84 -21.35 -11.33
N THR A 126 14.76 -20.31 -10.51
CA THR A 126 13.84 -19.18 -10.72
C THR A 126 14.39 -18.14 -11.70
N GLY A 127 15.67 -18.24 -12.08
CA GLY A 127 16.32 -17.31 -13.01
C GLY A 127 16.49 -15.88 -12.47
N VAL A 128 16.23 -15.66 -11.18
CA VAL A 128 16.35 -14.33 -10.56
C VAL A 128 17.81 -14.05 -10.25
N SER A 129 18.32 -12.93 -10.79
CA SER A 129 19.67 -12.48 -10.48
C SER A 129 19.77 -11.94 -9.06
N TRP A 130 20.89 -12.17 -8.38
CA TRP A 130 21.19 -11.58 -7.07
C TRP A 130 21.08 -10.05 -7.05
N PHE A 131 21.39 -9.38 -8.17
CA PHE A 131 21.20 -7.93 -8.31
C PHE A 131 19.72 -7.53 -8.32
N GLN A 132 18.85 -8.35 -8.92
CA GLN A 132 17.41 -8.11 -8.93
C GLN A 132 16.80 -8.35 -7.55
N LEU A 133 17.26 -9.38 -6.83
CA LEU A 133 16.84 -9.63 -5.45
C LEU A 133 17.25 -8.49 -4.53
N LEU A 134 18.49 -7.99 -4.63
CA LEU A 134 18.94 -6.83 -3.87
C LEU A 134 18.11 -5.57 -4.22
N LYS A 135 17.85 -5.36 -5.51
CA LYS A 135 17.02 -4.23 -5.97
C LYS A 135 15.61 -4.31 -5.40
N ASP A 136 14.97 -5.47 -5.47
CA ASP A 136 13.62 -5.68 -4.94
C ASP A 136 13.58 -5.53 -3.41
N LEU A 137 14.64 -5.92 -2.68
CA LEU A 137 14.77 -5.65 -1.25
C LEU A 137 14.85 -4.15 -0.94
N ILE A 138 15.62 -3.39 -1.72
CA ILE A 138 15.72 -1.92 -1.58
C ILE A 138 14.39 -1.26 -1.93
N GLU A 139 13.72 -1.69 -3.00
CA GLU A 139 12.41 -1.19 -3.40
C GLU A 139 11.34 -1.52 -2.35
N GLY A 140 11.37 -2.72 -1.76
CA GLY A 140 10.50 -3.12 -0.66
C GLY A 140 10.75 -2.28 0.59
N GLY A 141 12.02 -2.04 0.94
CA GLY A 141 12.41 -1.15 2.03
C GLY A 141 11.84 0.27 1.85
N ARG A 142 11.98 0.85 0.65
CA ARG A 142 11.47 2.19 0.31
C ARG A 142 9.95 2.27 0.17
N SER A 143 9.27 1.14 0.05
CA SER A 143 7.82 1.09 -0.17
C SER A 143 7.04 0.74 1.10
N ILE A 144 7.67 0.00 2.03
CA ILE A 144 7.02 -0.55 3.24
C ILE A 144 7.76 -0.14 4.51
N GLY A 145 9.10 -0.20 4.51
CA GLY A 145 9.90 -0.27 5.72
C GLY A 145 10.48 1.04 6.22
N TRP A 146 10.73 2.03 5.35
CA TRP A 146 11.41 3.28 5.67
C TRP A 146 10.71 4.47 5.01
#